data_AF-A0A6N7M2Y9-F1
#
_entry.id   AF-A0A6N7M2Y9-F1
#
_cell.length_a   1.000
_cell.length_b   1.000
_cell.length_c   1.000
_cell.angle_alpha   90.00
_cell.angle_beta   90.00
_cell.angle_gamma   90.00
#
_symmetry.space_group_name_H-M   'P 1'
#
loop_
_entity.id
_entity.type
_entity.pdbx_description
1 polymer ?
#
loop_
_entity_poly.entity_id
_entity_poly.type
_entity_poly.pdbx_seq_one_letter_code
_entity_poly.pdbx_strand_id
1 'polypeptide(L)'
;MKKELEKIMAGKLVINEYLFLLVLFSLASLLRILYAFYLKGNIPVSDAAGFDLLGINILKYGQYAFQPGIPTAHRTPVYPLFLSGVYFLFGHSYLAARIVQSLIGGLTCIVIYFIGKRTVNKKVGIIAATVSMFYPFFIYYTGYLLVETLFTFLLAVTVYWLITSIEKPDWKNLSLSGVFMGLAALCKPTAFAFVPFSVSSFLVILGIRKVSTYRNIGIFLLFFTITLSPWVIRNHIVFRRIIPSTTQLGFALLDGSLLFDAEHQWRMEEEEQKNPILLKGKELNEIEQNDYFTKEALKFIRNNPKYMMKLALRKFLKFWRLYPHTENIYTYGQSKGLLVLLSLLSYGILLPFSILGIIFSIKNWKRFTFFYGLILSFTIIHLIVWSQIRYRLPIMPYMIVFAAFGLNFIIERMKSLRLAKRVKI
;
A
#
# COMPACT_ATOMS: atom_id res chain seq x y z
N MET A 1 10.33 -25.04 41.12
CA MET A 1 10.05 -23.66 41.59
C MET A 1 10.48 -22.53 40.63
N LYS A 2 11.76 -22.10 40.51
CA LYS A 2 12.14 -20.93 39.64
C LYS A 2 11.81 -21.13 38.14
N LYS A 3 12.14 -22.29 37.57
CA LYS A 3 11.80 -22.64 36.17
C LYS A 3 10.28 -22.76 35.92
N GLU A 4 9.51 -23.16 36.93
CA GLU A 4 8.03 -23.22 36.84
C GLU A 4 7.41 -21.84 36.92
N LEU A 5 7.89 -20.97 37.81
CA LEU A 5 7.48 -19.56 37.88
C LEU A 5 7.78 -18.83 36.56
N GLU A 6 8.95 -19.04 35.97
CA GLU A 6 9.30 -18.49 34.65
C GLU A 6 8.36 -19.01 33.55
N LYS A 7 8.01 -20.30 33.57
CA LYS A 7 7.06 -20.90 32.62
C LYS A 7 5.64 -20.37 32.79
N ILE A 8 5.17 -20.20 34.03
CA ILE A 8 3.84 -19.63 34.35
C ILE A 8 3.78 -18.15 33.95
N MET A 9 4.81 -17.37 34.26
CA MET A 9 4.91 -15.96 33.87
C MET A 9 4.97 -15.78 32.35
N ALA A 10 5.75 -16.61 31.66
CA ALA A 10 5.80 -16.64 30.20
C ALA A 10 4.41 -16.99 29.61
N GLY A 11 3.73 -18.00 30.18
CA GLY A 11 2.36 -18.36 29.80
C GLY A 11 1.36 -17.22 29.97
N LYS A 12 1.36 -16.52 31.12
CA LYS A 12 0.50 -15.34 31.36
C LYS A 12 0.79 -14.20 30.39
N LEU A 13 2.06 -13.90 30.12
CA LEU A 13 2.46 -12.87 29.15
C LEU A 13 2.00 -13.17 27.74
N VAL A 14 2.05 -14.44 27.34
CA VAL A 14 1.60 -14.93 26.03
C VAL A 14 0.07 -14.86 25.93
N ILE A 15 -0.67 -15.29 26.96
CA ILE A 15 -2.14 -15.19 27.00
C ILE A 15 -2.59 -13.72 26.88
N ASN A 16 -1.95 -12.81 27.61
CA ASN A 16 -2.25 -11.37 27.53
C ASN A 16 -2.00 -10.78 26.14
N GLU A 17 -1.00 -11.30 25.42
CA GLU A 17 -0.71 -10.86 24.05
C GLU A 17 -1.75 -11.38 23.05
N TYR A 18 -2.16 -12.65 23.14
CA TYR A 18 -3.23 -13.18 22.29
C TYR A 18 -4.56 -12.47 22.55
N LEU A 19 -4.90 -12.21 23.81
CA LEU A 19 -6.11 -11.45 24.15
C LEU A 19 -6.04 -10.03 23.57
N PHE A 20 -4.91 -9.34 23.71
CA PHE A 20 -4.71 -8.03 23.10
C PHE A 20 -4.91 -8.07 21.58
N LEU A 21 -4.34 -9.06 20.89
CA LEU A 21 -4.49 -9.22 19.44
C LEU A 21 -5.93 -9.52 19.02
N LEU A 22 -6.65 -10.35 19.79
CA LEU A 22 -8.05 -10.65 19.55
C LEU A 22 -8.92 -9.41 19.72
N VAL A 23 -8.71 -8.64 20.79
CA VAL A 23 -9.42 -7.38 21.03
C VAL A 23 -9.11 -6.37 19.94
N LEU A 24 -7.83 -6.20 19.58
CA LEU A 24 -7.39 -5.33 18.50
C LEU A 24 -8.07 -5.69 17.17
N PHE A 25 -8.05 -6.97 16.80
CA PHE A 25 -8.68 -7.46 15.58
C PHE A 25 -10.19 -7.21 15.59
N SER A 26 -10.86 -7.56 16.70
CA SER A 26 -12.32 -7.47 16.82
C SER A 26 -12.77 -6.02 16.75
N LEU A 27 -12.14 -5.11 17.50
CA LEU A 27 -12.47 -3.69 17.49
C LEU A 27 -12.14 -3.04 16.13
N ALA A 28 -10.96 -3.31 15.58
CA ALA A 28 -10.57 -2.76 14.28
C ALA A 28 -11.51 -3.21 13.15
N SER A 29 -11.92 -4.48 13.16
CA SER A 29 -12.86 -5.04 12.20
C SER A 29 -14.27 -4.49 12.42
N LEU A 30 -14.74 -4.44 13.67
CA LEU A 30 -16.07 -3.92 14.02
C LEU A 30 -16.25 -2.48 13.53
N LEU A 31 -15.28 -1.59 13.80
CA LEU A 31 -15.35 -0.19 13.34
C LEU A 31 -15.48 -0.08 11.82
N ARG A 32 -14.75 -0.92 11.08
CA ARG A 32 -14.79 -0.94 9.60
C ARG A 32 -16.07 -1.59 9.06
N ILE A 33 -16.57 -2.63 9.72
CA ILE A 33 -17.85 -3.27 9.39
C ILE A 33 -19.00 -2.30 9.60
N LEU A 34 -19.04 -1.57 10.72
CA LEU A 34 -20.06 -0.54 10.97
C LEU A 34 -20.04 0.52 9.86
N TYR A 35 -18.84 0.94 9.42
CA TYR A 35 -18.70 1.84 8.28
C TYR A 35 -19.15 1.20 6.95
N ALA A 36 -18.90 -0.09 6.73
CA ALA A 36 -19.40 -0.83 5.56
C ALA A 36 -20.94 -0.88 5.52
N PHE A 37 -21.59 -1.06 6.67
CA PHE A 37 -23.05 -0.99 6.79
C PHE A 37 -23.59 0.41 6.53
N TYR A 38 -22.91 1.45 7.04
CA TYR A 38 -23.26 2.84 6.73
C TYR A 38 -23.24 3.11 5.22
N LEU A 39 -22.33 2.49 4.47
CA LEU A 39 -22.24 2.63 3.02
C LEU A 39 -23.09 1.63 2.23
N LYS A 40 -23.94 0.79 2.85
CA LYS A 40 -24.64 -0.33 2.18
C LYS A 40 -25.35 0.07 0.88
N GLY A 41 -25.94 1.27 0.82
CA GLY A 41 -26.63 1.79 -0.37
C GLY A 41 -25.72 2.35 -1.48
N ASN A 42 -24.43 2.55 -1.21
CA ASN A 42 -23.50 3.15 -2.18
C ASN A 42 -23.06 2.10 -3.21
N ILE A 43 -23.19 2.45 -4.49
CA ILE A 43 -22.79 1.60 -5.61
C ILE A 43 -21.38 1.99 -6.07
N PRO A 44 -20.52 1.04 -6.49
CA PRO A 44 -19.22 1.35 -7.08
C PRO A 44 -19.32 2.25 -8.31
N VAL A 45 -18.45 3.27 -8.40
CA VAL A 45 -18.34 4.16 -9.58
C VAL A 45 -16.88 4.26 -10.04
N SER A 46 -16.65 4.71 -11.28
CA SER A 46 -15.31 4.93 -11.85
C SER A 46 -14.43 3.67 -11.71
N ASP A 47 -13.22 3.78 -11.15
CA ASP A 47 -12.30 2.66 -10.90
C ASP A 47 -12.97 1.46 -10.22
N ALA A 48 -13.82 1.70 -9.22
CA ALA A 48 -14.43 0.65 -8.43
C ALA A 48 -15.43 -0.18 -9.25
N ALA A 49 -16.16 0.47 -10.17
CA ALA A 49 -17.04 -0.23 -11.11
C ALA A 49 -16.24 -1.11 -12.07
N GLY A 50 -15.06 -0.66 -12.52
CA GLY A 50 -14.17 -1.46 -13.35
C GLY A 50 -13.66 -2.73 -12.65
N PHE A 51 -13.29 -2.64 -11.37
CA PHE A 51 -12.89 -3.81 -10.59
C PHE A 51 -14.04 -4.79 -10.35
N ASP A 52 -15.22 -4.26 -10.03
CA ASP A 52 -16.44 -5.05 -9.86
C ASP A 52 -16.81 -5.82 -11.13
N LEU A 53 -16.84 -5.13 -12.28
CA LEU A 53 -17.15 -5.72 -13.58
C LEU A 53 -16.20 -6.88 -13.93
N LEU A 54 -14.89 -6.70 -13.70
CA LEU A 54 -13.91 -7.78 -13.90
C LEU A 54 -14.19 -8.97 -12.96
N GLY A 55 -14.49 -8.69 -11.68
CA GLY A 55 -14.83 -9.74 -10.71
C GLY A 55 -16.07 -10.55 -11.12
N ILE A 56 -17.12 -9.89 -11.60
CA ILE A 56 -18.34 -10.54 -12.11
C ILE A 56 -18.05 -11.37 -13.36
N ASN A 57 -17.28 -10.84 -14.31
CA ASN A 57 -17.02 -11.54 -15.57
C ASN A 57 -16.12 -12.77 -15.39
N ILE A 58 -15.19 -12.73 -14.44
CA ILE A 58 -14.43 -13.92 -14.04
C ILE A 58 -15.38 -14.99 -13.49
N LEU A 59 -16.30 -14.61 -12.58
CA LEU A 59 -17.25 -15.54 -11.97
C LEU A 59 -18.25 -16.13 -12.99
N LYS A 60 -18.84 -15.29 -13.84
CA LYS A 60 -19.91 -15.69 -14.76
C LYS A 60 -19.41 -16.38 -16.03
N TYR A 61 -18.28 -15.93 -16.58
CA TYR A 61 -17.81 -16.36 -17.89
C TYR A 61 -16.43 -17.04 -17.87
N GLY A 62 -15.75 -17.07 -16.72
CA GLY A 62 -14.37 -17.58 -16.63
C GLY A 62 -13.36 -16.70 -17.38
N GLN A 63 -13.71 -15.44 -17.69
CA GLN A 63 -12.92 -14.56 -18.54
C GLN A 63 -12.47 -13.30 -17.80
N TYR A 64 -11.18 -13.00 -17.88
CA TYR A 64 -10.62 -11.72 -17.43
C TYR A 64 -10.76 -10.66 -18.54
N ALA A 65 -11.93 -10.03 -18.58
CA ALA A 65 -12.37 -9.13 -19.63
C ALA A 65 -13.39 -8.11 -19.10
N PHE A 66 -13.37 -6.85 -19.59
CA PHE A 66 -14.45 -5.89 -19.30
C PHE A 66 -15.71 -6.24 -20.10
N GLN A 67 -15.53 -6.58 -21.37
CA GLN A 67 -16.56 -7.11 -22.25
C GLN A 67 -16.25 -8.58 -22.54
N PRO A 68 -17.14 -9.53 -22.21
CA PRO A 68 -16.93 -10.94 -22.53
C PRO A 68 -16.55 -11.13 -24.00
N GLY A 69 -15.57 -11.99 -24.26
CA GLY A 69 -14.98 -12.20 -25.58
C GLY A 69 -13.80 -11.29 -25.93
N ILE A 70 -13.55 -10.21 -25.18
CA ILE A 70 -12.41 -9.29 -25.41
C ILE A 70 -11.49 -9.30 -24.18
N PRO A 71 -10.46 -10.16 -24.14
CA PRO A 71 -9.51 -10.24 -23.04
C PRO A 71 -8.79 -8.91 -22.78
N THR A 72 -8.54 -8.59 -21.51
CA THR A 72 -7.81 -7.37 -21.12
C THR A 72 -6.66 -7.67 -20.15
N ALA A 73 -5.65 -6.80 -20.12
CA ALA A 73 -4.63 -6.68 -19.06
C ALA A 73 -4.61 -5.28 -18.43
N HIS A 74 -5.65 -4.49 -18.67
CA HIS A 74 -5.76 -3.09 -18.24
C HIS A 74 -5.82 -2.89 -16.73
N ARG A 75 -6.19 -3.91 -15.96
CA ARG A 75 -6.10 -3.90 -14.49
C ARG A 75 -5.30 -5.10 -14.01
N THR A 76 -4.62 -4.93 -12.89
CA THR A 76 -3.88 -5.98 -12.20
C THR A 76 -4.82 -7.03 -11.58
N PRO A 77 -4.45 -8.32 -11.60
CA PRO A 77 -5.42 -9.41 -11.43
C PRO A 77 -5.85 -9.70 -10.00
N VAL A 78 -5.01 -9.42 -8.99
CA VAL A 78 -5.24 -9.91 -7.62
C VAL A 78 -6.53 -9.35 -7.02
N TYR A 79 -6.85 -8.09 -7.27
CA TYR A 79 -8.05 -7.48 -6.69
C TYR A 79 -9.36 -7.94 -7.36
N PRO A 80 -9.47 -8.00 -8.71
CA PRO A 80 -10.62 -8.66 -9.36
C PRO A 80 -10.80 -10.13 -8.96
N LEU A 81 -9.70 -10.89 -8.85
CA LEU A 81 -9.77 -12.29 -8.38
C LEU A 81 -10.26 -12.38 -6.92
N PHE A 82 -9.83 -11.45 -6.07
CA PHE A 82 -10.35 -11.31 -4.71
C PHE A 82 -11.87 -11.06 -4.71
N LEU A 83 -12.36 -10.10 -5.51
CA LEU A 83 -13.80 -9.83 -5.62
C LEU A 83 -14.56 -11.04 -6.17
N SER A 84 -14.05 -11.68 -7.22
CA SER A 84 -14.64 -12.90 -7.78
C SER A 84 -14.77 -14.00 -6.73
N GLY A 85 -13.75 -14.19 -5.86
CA GLY A 85 -13.80 -15.16 -4.77
C GLY A 85 -14.85 -14.82 -3.72
N VAL A 86 -15.01 -13.54 -3.37
CA VAL A 86 -16.09 -13.10 -2.46
C VAL A 86 -17.45 -13.37 -3.11
N TYR A 87 -17.62 -13.02 -4.38
CA TYR A 87 -18.89 -13.19 -5.09
C TYR A 87 -19.26 -14.66 -5.33
N PHE A 88 -18.26 -15.54 -5.45
CA PHE A 88 -18.47 -16.99 -5.47
C PHE A 88 -19.09 -17.49 -4.16
N LEU A 89 -18.63 -16.99 -3.01
CA LEU A 89 -19.07 -17.47 -1.70
C LEU A 89 -20.39 -16.85 -1.21
N PHE A 90 -20.63 -15.57 -1.52
CA PHE A 90 -21.74 -14.79 -0.93
C PHE A 90 -22.72 -14.23 -1.98
N GLY A 91 -22.54 -14.58 -3.25
CA GLY A 91 -23.22 -13.92 -4.37
C GLY A 91 -22.66 -12.53 -4.65
N HIS A 92 -23.15 -11.89 -5.72
CA HIS A 92 -22.75 -10.53 -6.08
C HIS A 92 -23.29 -9.53 -5.03
N SER A 93 -22.44 -9.17 -4.06
CA SER A 93 -22.81 -8.34 -2.92
C SER A 93 -21.67 -7.39 -2.53
N TYR A 94 -21.88 -6.09 -2.75
CA TYR A 94 -20.92 -5.05 -2.35
C TYR A 94 -20.71 -5.03 -0.84
N LEU A 95 -21.76 -5.30 -0.06
CA LEU A 95 -21.65 -5.37 1.40
C LEU A 95 -20.75 -6.54 1.82
N ALA A 96 -20.89 -7.72 1.21
CA ALA A 96 -20.02 -8.85 1.50
C ALA A 96 -18.56 -8.52 1.18
N ALA A 97 -18.28 -7.91 0.02
CA ALA A 97 -16.93 -7.45 -0.34
C ALA A 97 -16.37 -6.46 0.70
N ARG A 98 -17.16 -5.47 1.13
CA ARG A 98 -16.74 -4.51 2.16
C ARG A 98 -16.50 -5.15 3.52
N ILE A 99 -17.31 -6.14 3.93
CA ILE A 99 -17.10 -6.88 5.18
C ILE A 99 -15.78 -7.65 5.12
N VAL A 100 -15.53 -8.39 4.03
CA VAL A 100 -14.26 -9.12 3.86
C VAL A 100 -13.06 -8.16 3.86
N GLN A 101 -13.15 -7.01 3.17
CA GLN A 101 -12.13 -5.97 3.24
C GLN A 101 -11.95 -5.39 4.65
N SER A 102 -13.03 -5.28 5.43
CA SER A 102 -12.99 -4.80 6.82
C SER A 102 -12.19 -5.75 7.70
N LEU A 103 -12.36 -7.07 7.52
CA LEU A 103 -11.55 -8.09 8.20
C LEU A 103 -10.08 -8.00 7.80
N ILE A 104 -9.78 -7.80 6.51
CA ILE A 104 -8.41 -7.57 6.02
C ILE A 104 -7.81 -6.29 6.64
N GLY A 105 -8.60 -5.24 6.80
CA GLY A 105 -8.21 -4.02 7.50
C GLY A 105 -7.89 -4.26 8.97
N GLY A 106 -8.65 -5.11 9.65
CA GLY A 106 -8.36 -5.58 11.02
C GLY A 106 -7.05 -6.37 11.10
N LEU A 107 -6.85 -7.33 10.19
CA LEU A 107 -5.60 -8.10 10.09
C LEU A 107 -4.39 -7.20 9.81
N THR A 108 -4.56 -6.15 9.01
CA THR A 108 -3.50 -5.16 8.76
C THR A 108 -3.01 -4.52 10.06
N CYS A 109 -3.90 -4.23 11.01
CA CYS A 109 -3.52 -3.67 12.32
C CYS A 109 -2.68 -4.66 13.14
N ILE A 110 -2.98 -5.96 13.07
CA ILE A 110 -2.18 -7.02 13.71
C ILE A 110 -0.78 -7.09 13.08
N VAL A 111 -0.69 -7.03 11.76
CA VAL A 111 0.61 -7.05 11.06
C VAL A 111 1.45 -5.83 11.46
N ILE A 112 0.84 -4.65 11.57
CA ILE A 112 1.50 -3.42 12.04
C ILE A 112 2.01 -3.57 13.48
N TYR A 113 1.25 -4.19 14.38
CA TYR A 113 1.72 -4.51 15.72
C TYR A 113 3.03 -5.30 15.68
N PHE A 114 3.07 -6.37 14.88
CA PHE A 114 4.25 -7.23 14.79
C PHE A 114 5.44 -6.54 14.12
N ILE A 115 5.21 -5.71 13.09
CA ILE A 115 6.24 -4.88 12.48
C ILE A 115 6.86 -3.96 13.53
N GLY A 116 6.06 -3.17 14.25
CA GLY A 116 6.55 -2.27 15.29
C GLY A 116 7.26 -3.01 16.44
N LYS A 117 6.73 -4.17 16.84
CA LYS A 117 7.31 -5.04 17.88
C LYS A 117 8.71 -5.52 17.51
N ARG A 118 8.89 -6.01 16.28
CA ARG A 118 10.18 -6.57 15.80
C ARG A 118 11.20 -5.49 15.47
N THR A 119 10.78 -4.42 14.78
CA THR A 119 11.71 -3.35 14.38
C THR A 119 12.23 -2.57 15.59
N VAL A 120 11.36 -2.32 16.58
CA VAL A 120 11.68 -1.47 17.73
C VAL A 120 11.48 -2.18 19.06
N ASN A 121 10.23 -2.37 19.50
CA ASN A 121 9.86 -3.06 20.73
C ASN A 121 8.32 -3.21 20.84
N LYS A 122 7.86 -4.03 21.79
CA LYS A 122 6.43 -4.30 22.04
C LYS A 122 5.60 -3.03 22.23
N LYS A 123 6.10 -2.02 22.97
CA LYS A 123 5.37 -0.78 23.24
C LYS A 123 5.10 0.02 21.96
N VAL A 124 6.09 0.11 21.07
CA VAL A 124 5.91 0.74 19.74
C VAL A 124 4.93 -0.05 18.89
N GLY A 125 4.97 -1.38 18.93
CA GLY A 125 3.97 -2.24 18.28
C GLY A 125 2.54 -1.94 18.75
N ILE A 126 2.31 -1.86 20.07
CA ILE A 126 0.99 -1.54 20.64
C ILE A 126 0.52 -0.15 20.17
N ILE A 127 1.35 0.88 20.32
CA ILE A 127 0.99 2.25 19.92
C ILE A 127 0.67 2.32 18.43
N ALA A 128 1.51 1.73 17.58
CA ALA A 128 1.33 1.74 16.13
C ALA A 128 0.03 1.04 15.71
N ALA A 129 -0.28 -0.11 16.30
CA ALA A 129 -1.50 -0.84 16.00
C ALA A 129 -2.77 -0.11 16.48
N THR A 130 -2.74 0.49 17.68
CA THR A 130 -3.85 1.30 18.19
C THR A 130 -4.10 2.53 17.32
N VAL A 131 -3.04 3.23 16.91
CA VAL A 131 -3.17 4.37 15.98
C VAL A 131 -3.75 3.90 14.63
N SER A 132 -3.29 2.77 14.10
CA SER A 132 -3.79 2.20 12.84
C SER A 132 -5.26 1.78 12.91
N MET A 133 -5.70 1.28 14.06
CA MET A 133 -7.08 0.88 14.29
C MET A 133 -8.05 2.05 14.08
N PHE A 134 -7.68 3.24 14.56
CA PHE A 134 -8.48 4.47 14.47
C PHE A 134 -8.10 5.40 13.31
N TYR A 135 -7.13 5.03 12.48
CA TYR A 135 -6.66 5.91 11.40
C TYR A 135 -7.78 6.12 10.35
N PRO A 136 -8.32 7.34 10.20
CA PRO A 136 -9.56 7.57 9.43
C PRO A 136 -9.48 7.10 7.99
N PHE A 137 -8.32 7.27 7.33
CA PHE A 137 -8.15 6.84 5.95
C PHE A 137 -8.15 5.31 5.81
N PHE A 138 -7.63 4.55 6.79
CA PHE A 138 -7.74 3.08 6.75
C PHE A 138 -9.18 2.62 6.89
N ILE A 139 -10.01 3.33 7.68
CA ILE A 139 -11.43 3.02 7.80
C ILE A 139 -12.15 3.41 6.50
N TYR A 140 -11.94 4.63 6.01
CA TYR A 140 -12.57 5.16 4.80
C TYR A 140 -12.37 4.25 3.58
N TYR A 141 -11.13 3.87 3.27
CA TYR A 141 -10.87 3.07 2.05
C TYR A 141 -11.30 1.60 2.15
N THR A 142 -11.62 1.08 3.34
CA THR A 142 -12.22 -0.28 3.46
C THR A 142 -13.65 -0.33 2.93
N GLY A 143 -14.34 0.80 2.92
CA GLY A 143 -15.70 0.95 2.40
C GLY A 143 -15.79 1.01 0.87
N TYR A 144 -14.68 1.20 0.18
CA TYR A 144 -14.64 1.30 -1.29
C TYR A 144 -14.10 0.02 -1.91
N LEU A 145 -14.68 -0.38 -3.04
CA LEU A 145 -14.23 -1.54 -3.81
C LEU A 145 -12.99 -1.14 -4.65
N LEU A 146 -11.91 -0.81 -3.96
CA LEU A 146 -10.64 -0.43 -4.54
C LEU A 146 -9.49 -1.25 -3.96
N VAL A 147 -8.37 -1.25 -4.68
CA VAL A 147 -7.20 -2.07 -4.37
C VAL A 147 -6.49 -1.69 -3.06
N GLU A 148 -6.67 -0.47 -2.56
CA GLU A 148 -5.88 0.14 -1.48
C GLU A 148 -5.84 -0.71 -0.21
N THR A 149 -6.97 -1.27 0.22
CA THR A 149 -7.07 -2.06 1.46
C THR A 149 -6.31 -3.36 1.34
N LEU A 150 -6.59 -4.15 0.31
CA LEU A 150 -5.91 -5.43 0.06
C LEU A 150 -4.41 -5.22 -0.20
N PHE A 151 -4.07 -4.20 -1.00
CA PHE A 151 -2.68 -3.90 -1.31
C PHE A 151 -1.87 -3.47 -0.09
N THR A 152 -2.43 -2.64 0.79
CA THR A 152 -1.77 -2.23 2.04
C THR A 152 -1.50 -3.42 2.94
N PHE A 153 -2.46 -4.35 3.04
CA PHE A 153 -2.29 -5.60 3.77
C PHE A 153 -1.15 -6.45 3.19
N LEU A 154 -1.19 -6.74 1.88
CA LEU A 154 -0.18 -7.56 1.20
C LEU A 154 1.23 -6.95 1.36
N LEU A 155 1.35 -5.63 1.24
CA LEU A 155 2.62 -4.94 1.40
C LEU A 155 3.12 -4.96 2.85
N ALA A 156 2.22 -4.79 3.84
CA ALA A 156 2.57 -4.93 5.25
C ALA A 156 3.05 -6.35 5.59
N VAL A 157 2.36 -7.38 5.09
CA VAL A 157 2.77 -8.79 5.26
C VAL A 157 4.12 -9.04 4.58
N THR A 158 4.35 -8.45 3.41
CA THR A 158 5.65 -8.51 2.73
C THR A 158 6.76 -7.97 3.62
N VAL A 159 6.61 -6.76 4.16
CA VAL A 159 7.63 -6.15 5.03
C VAL A 159 7.81 -6.93 6.34
N TYR A 160 6.74 -7.46 6.91
CA TYR A 160 6.84 -8.34 8.08
C TYR A 160 7.73 -9.56 7.80
N TRP A 161 7.53 -10.24 6.66
CA TRP A 161 8.35 -11.39 6.28
C TRP A 161 9.78 -11.00 5.87
N LEU A 162 9.97 -9.85 5.22
CA LEU A 162 11.31 -9.33 4.93
C LEU A 162 12.11 -9.10 6.23
N ILE A 163 11.52 -8.44 7.23
CA ILE A 163 12.16 -8.25 8.55
C ILE A 163 12.45 -9.60 9.21
N THR A 164 11.47 -10.51 9.20
CA THR A 164 11.62 -11.84 9.80
C THR A 164 12.73 -12.66 9.11
N SER A 165 12.88 -12.51 7.79
CA SER A 165 13.92 -13.18 7.01
C SER A 165 15.33 -12.66 7.29
N ILE A 166 15.47 -11.42 7.76
CA ILE A 166 16.76 -10.88 8.23
C ILE A 166 17.14 -11.49 9.58
N GLU A 167 16.18 -11.58 10.50
CA GLU A 167 16.40 -12.17 11.83
C GLU A 167 16.64 -13.69 11.76
N LYS A 168 15.92 -14.37 10.87
CA LYS A 168 15.97 -15.81 10.63
C LYS A 168 15.94 -16.09 9.12
N PRO A 169 17.11 -16.12 8.46
CA PRO A 169 17.24 -16.30 7.01
C PRO A 169 17.05 -17.76 6.58
N ASP A 170 15.88 -18.32 6.88
CA ASP A 170 15.44 -19.62 6.38
C ASP A 170 14.65 -19.49 5.07
N TRP A 171 14.53 -20.60 4.33
CA TRP A 171 13.86 -20.62 3.04
C TRP A 171 12.37 -20.27 3.14
N LYS A 172 11.71 -20.55 4.28
CA LYS A 172 10.27 -20.29 4.46
C LYS A 172 9.98 -18.80 4.56
N ASN A 173 10.76 -18.07 5.36
CA ASN A 173 10.58 -16.62 5.52
C ASN A 173 10.93 -15.89 4.21
N LEU A 174 11.99 -16.34 3.53
CA LEU A 174 12.39 -15.81 2.23
C LEU A 174 11.35 -16.10 1.14
N SER A 175 10.82 -17.32 1.08
CA SER A 175 9.77 -17.68 0.12
C SER A 175 8.49 -16.88 0.37
N LEU A 176 8.06 -16.75 1.63
CA LEU A 176 6.87 -15.97 1.99
C LEU A 176 7.04 -14.48 1.64
N SER A 177 8.20 -13.88 1.92
CA SER A 177 8.46 -12.50 1.48
C SER A 177 8.40 -12.34 -0.04
N GLY A 178 8.94 -13.28 -0.80
CA GLY A 178 8.87 -13.28 -2.27
C GLY A 178 7.44 -13.44 -2.80
N VAL A 179 6.68 -14.40 -2.25
CA VAL A 179 5.28 -14.65 -2.62
C VAL A 179 4.41 -13.42 -2.36
N PHE A 180 4.43 -12.88 -1.14
CA PHE A 180 3.62 -11.71 -0.81
C PHE A 180 4.05 -10.46 -1.60
N MET A 181 5.35 -10.32 -1.91
CA MET A 181 5.81 -9.25 -2.80
C MET A 181 5.25 -9.41 -4.22
N GLY A 182 5.20 -10.64 -4.74
CA GLY A 182 4.62 -10.94 -6.06
C GLY A 182 3.12 -10.68 -6.09
N LEU A 183 2.38 -11.09 -5.06
CA LEU A 183 0.96 -10.79 -4.90
C LEU A 183 0.72 -9.28 -4.78
N ALA A 184 1.55 -8.55 -4.04
CA ALA A 184 1.46 -7.09 -3.94
C ALA A 184 1.69 -6.44 -5.31
N ALA A 185 2.66 -6.90 -6.09
CA ALA A 185 2.95 -6.42 -7.44
C ALA A 185 1.85 -6.74 -8.47
N LEU A 186 1.19 -7.90 -8.33
CA LEU A 186 -0.03 -8.27 -9.08
C LEU A 186 -1.31 -7.66 -8.52
N CYS A 187 -1.26 -6.95 -7.39
CA CYS A 187 -2.36 -6.18 -6.85
C CYS A 187 -2.26 -4.72 -7.28
N LYS A 188 -1.06 -4.15 -7.25
CA LYS A 188 -0.78 -2.78 -7.72
C LYS A 188 0.65 -2.67 -8.29
N PRO A 189 0.82 -2.14 -9.52
CA PRO A 189 2.15 -2.10 -10.17
C PRO A 189 3.18 -1.26 -9.41
N THR A 190 2.75 -0.31 -8.57
CA THR A 190 3.66 0.51 -7.77
C THR A 190 4.52 -0.31 -6.81
N ALA A 191 4.13 -1.56 -6.48
CA ALA A 191 4.96 -2.44 -5.67
C ALA A 191 6.29 -2.79 -6.35
N PHE A 192 6.36 -2.87 -7.69
CA PHE A 192 7.61 -3.18 -8.39
C PHE A 192 8.74 -2.21 -8.02
N ALA A 193 8.42 -0.94 -7.76
CA ALA A 193 9.38 0.07 -7.36
C ALA A 193 10.08 -0.26 -6.03
N PHE A 194 9.48 -1.10 -5.17
CA PHE A 194 10.06 -1.50 -3.88
C PHE A 194 11.04 -2.68 -3.97
N VAL A 195 11.01 -3.47 -5.06
CA VAL A 195 11.87 -4.66 -5.21
C VAL A 195 13.37 -4.30 -5.16
N PRO A 196 13.87 -3.30 -5.93
CA PRO A 196 15.28 -2.92 -5.87
C PRO A 196 15.72 -2.46 -4.47
N PHE A 197 14.86 -1.74 -3.75
CA PHE A 197 15.15 -1.29 -2.39
C PHE A 197 15.17 -2.44 -1.37
N SER A 198 14.36 -3.48 -1.59
CA SER A 198 14.39 -4.70 -0.78
C SER A 198 15.70 -5.47 -1.00
N VAL A 199 16.15 -5.59 -2.25
CA VAL A 199 17.46 -6.19 -2.59
C VAL A 199 18.60 -5.38 -1.97
N SER A 200 18.60 -4.05 -2.11
CA SER A 200 19.59 -3.17 -1.49
C SER A 200 19.61 -3.30 0.03
N SER A 201 18.44 -3.47 0.66
CA SER A 201 18.34 -3.71 2.11
C SER A 201 19.01 -5.03 2.51
N PHE A 202 18.79 -6.12 1.76
CA PHE A 202 19.50 -7.38 2.01
C PHE A 202 21.02 -7.22 1.89
N LEU A 203 21.50 -6.53 0.85
CA LEU A 203 22.93 -6.27 0.63
C LEU A 203 23.54 -5.47 1.79
N VAL A 204 22.86 -4.42 2.25
CA VAL A 204 23.31 -3.55 3.33
C VAL A 204 23.29 -4.24 4.69
N ILE A 205 22.24 -5.01 4.99
CA ILE A 205 22.04 -5.62 6.31
C ILE A 205 22.88 -6.90 6.47
N LEU A 206 22.79 -7.82 5.50
CA LEU A 206 23.46 -9.12 5.58
C LEU A 206 24.93 -9.04 5.15
N GLY A 207 25.26 -8.06 4.31
CA GLY A 207 26.61 -7.75 3.84
C GLY A 207 26.85 -8.20 2.40
N ILE A 208 27.32 -7.28 1.56
CA ILE A 208 27.54 -7.49 0.12
C ILE A 208 28.59 -8.56 -0.20
N ARG A 209 29.56 -8.80 0.70
CA ARG A 209 30.63 -9.79 0.46
C ARG A 209 30.26 -11.23 0.83
N LYS A 210 29.07 -11.47 1.39
CA LYS A 210 28.67 -12.80 1.85
C LYS A 210 27.86 -13.54 0.79
N VAL A 211 28.30 -14.75 0.43
CA VAL A 211 27.58 -15.64 -0.50
C VAL A 211 26.14 -15.92 -0.03
N SER A 212 25.94 -16.06 1.29
CA SER A 212 24.61 -16.24 1.89
C SER A 212 23.65 -15.11 1.56
N THR A 213 24.12 -13.88 1.37
CA THR A 213 23.29 -12.72 1.01
C THR A 213 22.68 -12.91 -0.38
N TYR A 214 23.49 -13.31 -1.36
CA TYR A 214 23.02 -13.57 -2.72
C TYR A 214 22.10 -14.79 -2.80
N ARG A 215 22.37 -15.84 -2.02
CA ARG A 215 21.45 -16.97 -1.86
C ARG A 215 20.08 -16.49 -1.37
N ASN A 216 20.05 -15.65 -0.33
CA ASN A 216 18.80 -15.16 0.24
C ASN A 216 18.03 -14.27 -0.74
N ILE A 217 18.73 -13.36 -1.44
CA ILE A 217 18.17 -12.54 -2.51
C ILE A 217 17.62 -13.44 -3.63
N GLY A 218 18.36 -14.48 -4.01
CA GLY A 218 17.95 -15.45 -5.03
C GLY A 218 16.64 -16.16 -4.66
N ILE A 219 16.49 -16.64 -3.42
CA ILE A 219 15.24 -17.27 -2.95
C ILE A 219 14.08 -16.26 -2.97
N PHE A 220 14.29 -15.05 -2.47
CA PHE A 220 13.26 -14.00 -2.50
C PHE A 220 12.81 -13.69 -3.94
N LEU A 221 13.76 -13.48 -4.86
CA LEU A 221 13.46 -13.16 -6.26
C LEU A 221 12.86 -14.34 -7.03
N LEU A 222 13.26 -15.57 -6.70
CA LEU A 222 12.69 -16.79 -7.28
C LEU A 222 11.19 -16.87 -6.97
N PHE A 223 10.80 -16.77 -5.69
CA PHE A 223 9.40 -16.86 -5.29
C PHE A 223 8.57 -15.64 -5.72
N PHE A 224 9.18 -14.45 -5.77
CA PHE A 224 8.59 -13.28 -6.41
C PHE A 224 8.23 -13.58 -7.88
N THR A 225 9.19 -14.11 -8.65
CA THR A 225 9.02 -14.41 -10.07
C THR A 225 8.02 -15.53 -10.31
N ILE A 226 8.09 -16.62 -9.53
CA ILE A 226 7.11 -17.72 -9.57
C ILE A 226 5.70 -17.18 -9.38
N THR A 227 5.50 -16.27 -8.43
CA THR A 227 4.17 -15.69 -8.17
C THR A 227 3.66 -14.82 -9.30
N LEU A 228 4.55 -14.06 -9.97
CA LEU A 228 4.18 -13.28 -11.16
C LEU A 228 3.85 -14.16 -12.37
N SER A 229 4.54 -15.30 -12.49
CA SER A 229 4.60 -16.09 -13.72
C SER A 229 3.25 -16.47 -14.33
N PRO A 230 2.19 -16.87 -13.59
CA PRO A 230 0.93 -17.27 -14.22
C PRO A 230 0.28 -16.12 -14.97
N TRP A 231 0.34 -14.91 -14.42
CA TRP A 231 -0.21 -13.72 -15.06
C TRP A 231 0.62 -13.31 -16.28
N VAL A 232 1.95 -13.35 -16.17
CA VAL A 232 2.84 -13.04 -17.30
C VAL A 232 2.65 -14.04 -18.45
N ILE A 233 2.55 -15.33 -18.14
CA ILE A 233 2.31 -16.40 -19.12
C ILE A 233 0.95 -16.19 -19.80
N ARG A 234 -0.12 -15.96 -19.01
CA ARG A 234 -1.45 -15.65 -19.56
C ARG A 234 -1.39 -14.47 -20.53
N ASN A 235 -0.75 -13.37 -20.12
CA ASN A 235 -0.67 -12.18 -20.98
C ASN A 235 0.16 -12.44 -22.24
N HIS A 236 1.21 -13.25 -22.15
CA HIS A 236 1.99 -13.64 -23.31
C HIS A 236 1.19 -14.48 -24.30
N ILE A 237 0.39 -15.43 -23.81
CA ILE A 237 -0.48 -16.26 -24.65
C ILE A 237 -1.55 -15.39 -25.34
N VAL A 238 -2.19 -14.48 -24.60
CA VAL A 238 -3.30 -13.66 -25.09
C VAL A 238 -2.84 -12.52 -25.99
N PHE A 239 -1.81 -11.77 -25.60
CA PHE A 239 -1.39 -10.54 -26.29
C PHE A 239 -0.10 -10.69 -27.09
N ARG A 240 0.56 -11.87 -27.07
CA ARG A 240 1.86 -12.11 -27.72
C ARG A 240 2.94 -11.10 -27.27
N ARG A 241 2.82 -10.62 -26.03
CA ARG A 241 3.70 -9.62 -25.39
C ARG A 241 3.99 -10.00 -23.94
N ILE A 242 5.19 -9.70 -23.47
CA ILE A 242 5.55 -9.88 -22.06
C ILE A 242 4.99 -8.68 -21.28
N ILE A 243 3.88 -8.90 -20.57
CA ILE A 243 3.23 -7.87 -19.75
C ILE A 243 3.24 -8.34 -18.30
N PRO A 244 4.20 -7.88 -17.48
CA PRO A 244 4.36 -8.38 -16.11
C PRO A 244 3.22 -8.01 -15.15
N SER A 245 2.46 -6.95 -15.45
CA SER A 245 1.47 -6.41 -14.53
C SER A 245 0.25 -5.87 -15.25
N THR A 246 0.37 -4.79 -16.01
CA THR A 246 -0.76 -4.14 -16.66
C THR A 246 -0.33 -3.33 -17.88
N THR A 247 -1.28 -3.07 -18.78
CA THR A 247 -1.19 -2.20 -19.97
C THR A 247 -1.53 -0.73 -19.67
N GLN A 248 -1.57 -0.34 -18.39
CA GLN A 248 -1.86 1.03 -17.95
C GLN A 248 -0.64 1.93 -17.79
N LEU A 249 0.58 1.42 -18.03
CA LEU A 249 1.79 2.19 -17.79
C LEU A 249 1.90 3.41 -18.72
N GLY A 250 1.54 3.25 -20.00
CA GLY A 250 1.56 4.35 -20.97
C GLY A 250 0.65 5.50 -20.56
N PHE A 251 -0.59 5.20 -20.21
CA PHE A 251 -1.53 6.21 -19.70
C PHE A 251 -1.04 6.82 -18.38
N ALA A 252 -0.50 6.03 -17.45
CA ALA A 252 0.04 6.55 -16.20
C ALA A 252 1.23 7.51 -16.36
N LEU A 253 2.06 7.29 -17.36
CA LEU A 253 3.14 8.22 -17.72
C LEU A 253 2.58 9.48 -18.40
N LEU A 254 1.64 9.32 -19.33
CA LEU A 254 1.02 10.43 -20.05
C LEU A 254 0.28 11.37 -19.09
N ASP A 255 -0.57 10.81 -18.23
CA ASP A 255 -1.31 11.55 -17.22
C ASP A 255 -0.37 12.17 -16.19
N GLY A 256 0.69 11.48 -15.80
CA GLY A 256 1.73 12.02 -14.94
C GLY A 256 2.57 13.14 -15.58
N SER A 257 2.55 13.33 -16.90
CA SER A 257 3.44 14.28 -17.56
C SER A 257 2.67 15.38 -18.26
N LEU A 258 2.05 15.04 -19.38
CA LEU A 258 1.37 15.96 -20.28
C LEU A 258 0.04 16.45 -19.70
N LEU A 259 -0.74 15.54 -19.09
CA LEU A 259 -2.12 15.84 -18.67
C LEU A 259 -2.23 16.24 -17.19
N PHE A 260 -1.11 16.20 -16.45
CA PHE A 260 -1.16 16.47 -15.03
C PHE A 260 -1.48 17.95 -14.79
N ASP A 261 -2.74 18.24 -14.46
CA ASP A 261 -3.09 19.48 -13.79
C ASP A 261 -2.98 19.30 -12.27
N ALA A 262 -2.18 20.18 -11.66
CA ALA A 262 -2.03 20.22 -10.21
C ALA A 262 -3.30 20.72 -9.52
N GLU A 263 -4.16 21.45 -10.25
CA GLU A 263 -5.30 22.19 -9.71
C GLU A 263 -6.66 21.60 -10.09
N HIS A 264 -6.85 21.00 -11.28
CA HIS A 264 -8.18 20.51 -11.72
C HIS A 264 -8.12 19.08 -12.25
N GLN A 265 -8.64 18.11 -11.49
CA GLN A 265 -8.72 16.71 -11.97
C GLN A 265 -9.95 16.46 -12.86
N TRP A 266 -10.97 17.31 -12.80
CA TRP A 266 -12.23 17.13 -13.54
C TRP A 266 -12.26 17.79 -14.92
N ARG A 267 -11.24 18.57 -15.27
CA ARG A 267 -11.03 18.93 -16.68
C ARG A 267 -10.70 17.71 -17.55
N MET A 268 -10.39 16.56 -16.95
CA MET A 268 -10.08 15.34 -17.68
C MET A 268 -11.20 14.87 -18.60
N GLU A 269 -12.50 15.01 -18.29
CA GLU A 269 -13.55 14.59 -19.23
C GLU A 269 -13.68 15.54 -20.43
N GLU A 270 -13.66 16.85 -20.20
CA GLU A 270 -13.68 17.86 -21.28
C GLU A 270 -12.37 17.91 -22.09
N GLU A 271 -11.22 17.70 -21.43
CA GLU A 271 -9.91 17.62 -22.06
C GLU A 271 -9.67 16.25 -22.70
N GLU A 272 -10.19 15.14 -22.18
CA GLU A 272 -10.19 13.82 -22.87
C GLU A 272 -10.95 13.87 -24.18
N GLN A 273 -11.99 14.68 -24.24
CA GLN A 273 -12.80 14.87 -25.44
C GLN A 273 -12.14 15.82 -26.45
N LYS A 274 -11.13 16.59 -26.05
CA LYS A 274 -10.47 17.59 -26.92
C LYS A 274 -9.00 17.32 -27.18
N ASN A 275 -8.34 16.48 -26.38
CA ASN A 275 -6.91 16.22 -26.50
C ASN A 275 -6.65 15.23 -27.65
N PRO A 276 -5.93 15.64 -28.70
CA PRO A 276 -5.73 14.81 -29.89
C PRO A 276 -4.98 13.51 -29.60
N ILE A 277 -4.11 13.48 -28.59
CA ILE A 277 -3.39 12.27 -28.19
C ILE A 277 -4.37 11.27 -27.56
N LEU A 278 -5.27 11.73 -26.68
CA LEU A 278 -6.26 10.86 -26.04
C LEU A 278 -7.30 10.35 -27.03
N LEU A 279 -7.78 11.22 -27.93
CA LEU A 279 -8.71 10.85 -28.99
C LEU A 279 -8.12 9.77 -29.91
N LYS A 280 -6.89 9.98 -30.40
CA LYS A 280 -6.18 8.97 -31.20
C LYS A 280 -5.95 7.67 -30.43
N GLY A 281 -5.62 7.77 -29.14
CA GLY A 281 -5.45 6.60 -28.29
C GLY A 281 -6.71 5.74 -28.17
N LYS A 282 -7.90 6.34 -28.16
CA LYS A 282 -9.19 5.62 -28.08
C LYS A 282 -9.50 4.78 -29.32
N GLU A 283 -8.89 5.09 -30.46
CA GLU A 283 -9.04 4.33 -31.71
C GLU A 283 -8.13 3.09 -31.79
N LEU A 284 -7.12 3.01 -30.92
CA LEU A 284 -6.13 1.94 -30.90
C LEU A 284 -6.56 0.77 -30.02
N ASN A 285 -6.04 -0.43 -30.32
CA ASN A 285 -6.21 -1.56 -29.41
C ASN A 285 -5.42 -1.36 -28.10
N GLU A 286 -5.72 -2.13 -27.06
CA GLU A 286 -5.13 -1.96 -25.72
C GLU A 286 -3.59 -1.91 -25.71
N ILE A 287 -2.94 -2.73 -26.53
CA ILE A 287 -1.47 -2.80 -26.59
C ILE A 287 -0.90 -1.58 -27.32
N GLU A 288 -1.46 -1.28 -28.49
CA GLU A 288 -1.08 -0.12 -29.30
C GLU A 288 -1.30 1.18 -28.56
N GLN A 289 -2.42 1.29 -27.83
CA GLN A 289 -2.74 2.44 -26.99
C GLN A 289 -1.68 2.64 -25.90
N ASN A 290 -1.32 1.58 -25.18
CA ASN A 290 -0.25 1.65 -24.17
C ASN A 290 1.07 2.11 -24.78
N ASP A 291 1.50 1.50 -25.90
CA ASP A 291 2.76 1.83 -26.56
C ASP A 291 2.76 3.26 -27.10
N TYR A 292 1.64 3.70 -27.67
CA TYR A 292 1.46 5.06 -28.18
C TYR A 292 1.53 6.10 -27.04
N PHE A 293 0.80 5.89 -25.95
CA PHE A 293 0.85 6.80 -24.79
C PHE A 293 2.21 6.82 -24.13
N THR A 294 2.90 5.67 -24.00
CA THR A 294 4.28 5.64 -23.51
C THR A 294 5.19 6.48 -24.40
N LYS A 295 5.09 6.34 -25.72
CA LYS A 295 5.92 7.09 -26.68
C LYS A 295 5.69 8.60 -26.57
N GLU A 296 4.44 9.05 -26.55
CA GLU A 296 4.13 10.48 -26.45
C GLU A 296 4.52 11.06 -25.08
N ALA A 297 4.29 10.33 -24.00
CA ALA A 297 4.73 10.74 -22.66
C ALA A 297 6.26 10.90 -22.59
N LEU A 298 7.03 9.92 -23.08
CA LEU A 298 8.49 10.00 -23.08
C LEU A 298 9.02 11.13 -23.97
N LYS A 299 8.40 11.35 -25.14
CA LYS A 299 8.72 12.48 -26.03
C LYS A 299 8.51 13.80 -25.30
N PHE A 300 7.37 13.97 -24.61
CA PHE A 300 7.08 15.18 -23.84
C PHE A 300 8.08 15.38 -22.69
N ILE A 301 8.36 14.33 -21.91
CA ILE A 301 9.31 14.38 -20.78
C ILE A 301 10.70 14.80 -21.26
N ARG A 302 11.18 14.22 -22.36
CA ARG A 302 12.50 14.53 -22.93
C ARG A 302 12.60 15.97 -23.42
N ASN A 303 11.52 16.51 -23.97
CA ASN A 303 11.49 17.87 -24.51
C ASN A 303 11.25 18.94 -23.43
N ASN A 304 10.78 18.56 -22.23
CA ASN A 304 10.37 19.50 -21.19
C ASN A 304 11.00 19.24 -19.80
N PRO A 305 12.32 19.05 -19.67
CA PRO A 305 12.94 18.62 -18.41
C PRO A 305 12.74 19.60 -17.25
N LYS A 306 12.84 20.92 -17.50
CA LYS A 306 12.60 21.96 -16.48
C LYS A 306 11.16 21.95 -15.97
N TYR A 307 10.20 21.78 -16.88
CA TYR A 307 8.78 21.64 -16.52
C TYR A 307 8.57 20.38 -15.68
N MET A 308 9.16 19.24 -16.06
CA MET A 308 9.06 17.99 -15.31
C MET A 308 9.62 18.10 -13.89
N MET A 309 10.70 18.86 -13.67
CA MET A 309 11.19 19.14 -12.31
C MET A 309 10.19 19.95 -11.48
N LYS A 310 9.60 21.00 -12.05
CA LYS A 310 8.54 21.78 -11.39
C LYS A 310 7.31 20.93 -11.10
N LEU A 311 6.95 20.05 -12.03
CA LEU A 311 5.83 19.12 -11.91
C LEU A 311 6.07 18.08 -10.81
N ALA A 312 7.28 17.52 -10.74
CA ALA A 312 7.69 16.60 -9.69
C ALA A 312 7.58 17.26 -8.31
N LEU A 313 7.99 18.52 -8.16
CA LEU A 313 7.82 19.26 -6.91
C LEU A 313 6.33 19.44 -6.55
N ARG A 314 5.48 19.82 -7.52
CA ARG A 314 4.03 19.94 -7.30
C ARG A 314 3.41 18.62 -6.86
N LYS A 315 3.79 17.51 -7.50
CA LYS A 315 3.34 16.15 -7.14
C LYS A 315 3.84 15.70 -5.78
N PHE A 316 5.07 16.05 -5.42
CA PHE A 316 5.62 15.80 -4.09
C PHE A 316 4.76 16.49 -3.03
N LEU A 317 4.47 17.78 -3.21
CA LEU A 317 3.59 18.53 -2.32
C LEU A 317 2.17 17.94 -2.29
N LYS A 318 1.62 17.49 -3.43
CA LYS A 318 0.31 16.83 -3.51
C LYS A 318 0.29 15.47 -2.78
N PHE A 319 1.33 14.66 -2.92
CA PHE A 319 1.46 13.35 -2.29
C PHE A 319 1.51 13.47 -0.76
N TRP A 320 2.32 14.41 -0.26
CA TRP A 320 2.53 14.65 1.18
C TRP A 320 1.54 15.65 1.81
N ARG A 321 0.57 16.18 1.05
CA ARG A 321 -0.40 17.18 1.50
C ARG A 321 -1.21 16.73 2.71
N LEU A 322 -1.51 17.63 3.64
CA LEU A 322 -2.18 17.24 4.90
C LEU A 322 -3.66 16.87 4.76
N TYR A 323 -4.35 17.38 3.74
CA TYR A 323 -5.80 17.24 3.56
C TYR A 323 -6.17 16.88 2.11
N PRO A 324 -7.27 16.13 1.88
CA PRO A 324 -7.73 15.73 0.56
C PRO A 324 -8.07 16.93 -0.32
N HIS A 325 -7.73 16.82 -1.60
CA HIS A 325 -8.15 17.82 -2.59
C HIS A 325 -9.62 17.61 -2.93
N THR A 326 -10.37 18.71 -3.01
CA THR A 326 -11.80 18.72 -2.65
C THR A 326 -12.77 18.43 -3.78
N GLU A 327 -12.31 18.27 -5.02
CA GLU A 327 -13.21 18.04 -6.16
C GLU A 327 -13.72 16.60 -6.26
N ASN A 328 -12.94 15.59 -5.84
CA ASN A 328 -13.38 14.18 -5.87
C ASN A 328 -14.32 13.77 -4.72
N ILE A 329 -14.52 14.68 -3.75
CA ILE A 329 -15.23 14.39 -2.50
C ILE A 329 -16.75 14.54 -2.67
N TYR A 330 -17.20 15.30 -3.68
CA TYR A 330 -18.63 15.52 -3.92
C TYR A 330 -19.39 14.26 -4.34
N THR A 331 -18.68 13.22 -4.80
CA THR A 331 -19.27 11.96 -5.26
C THR A 331 -20.02 11.18 -4.16
N TYR A 332 -19.81 11.47 -2.87
CA TYR A 332 -20.40 10.68 -1.77
C TYR A 332 -20.91 11.49 -0.55
N GLY A 333 -21.22 12.78 -0.73
CA GLY A 333 -22.03 13.54 0.24
C GLY A 333 -21.37 13.87 1.59
N GLN A 334 -20.06 13.74 1.74
CA GLN A 334 -19.36 14.11 2.98
C GLN A 334 -19.01 15.60 3.02
N SER A 335 -19.12 16.22 4.20
CA SER A 335 -18.79 17.63 4.36
C SER A 335 -17.27 17.85 4.23
N LYS A 336 -16.89 18.77 3.33
CA LYS A 336 -15.50 19.16 3.07
C LYS A 336 -14.76 19.55 4.36
N GLY A 337 -15.42 20.32 5.23
CA GLY A 337 -14.85 20.76 6.51
C GLY A 337 -14.50 19.60 7.44
N LEU A 338 -15.39 18.62 7.57
CA LEU A 338 -15.15 17.44 8.41
C LEU A 338 -13.98 16.61 7.90
N LEU A 339 -13.87 16.40 6.58
CA LEU A 339 -12.76 15.65 5.99
C LEU A 339 -11.41 16.34 6.17
N VAL A 340 -11.36 17.67 6.02
CA VAL A 340 -10.15 18.45 6.30
C VAL A 340 -9.78 18.34 7.78
N LEU A 341 -10.75 18.52 8.69
CA LEU A 341 -10.54 18.40 10.13
C LEU A 341 -10.01 17.02 10.52
N LEU A 342 -10.66 15.94 10.07
CA LEU A 342 -10.22 14.57 10.33
C LEU A 342 -8.83 14.29 9.77
N SER A 343 -8.49 14.86 8.61
CA SER A 343 -7.17 14.71 8.01
C SER A 343 -6.08 15.43 8.83
N LEU A 344 -6.37 16.63 9.33
CA LEU A 344 -5.45 17.40 10.19
C LEU A 344 -5.27 16.73 11.55
N LEU A 345 -6.36 16.29 12.18
CA LEU A 345 -6.33 15.61 13.49
C LEU A 345 -5.75 14.19 13.43
N SER A 346 -5.68 13.58 12.25
CA SER A 346 -5.03 12.28 12.07
C SER A 346 -3.63 12.44 11.48
N TYR A 347 -3.54 12.60 10.17
CA TYR A 347 -2.28 12.68 9.44
C TYR A 347 -1.44 13.91 9.80
N GLY A 348 -2.10 15.06 10.04
CA GLY A 348 -1.42 16.29 10.46
C GLY A 348 -0.67 16.15 11.79
N ILE A 349 -1.26 15.45 12.77
CA ILE A 349 -0.59 15.12 14.05
C ILE A 349 0.46 14.02 13.85
N LEU A 350 0.13 13.00 13.05
CA LEU A 350 1.00 11.85 12.83
C LEU A 350 2.32 12.20 12.14
N LEU A 351 2.30 13.13 11.19
CA LEU A 351 3.45 13.47 10.36
C LEU A 351 4.64 14.02 11.18
N PRO A 352 4.50 15.03 12.06
CA PRO A 352 5.59 15.49 12.92
C PRO A 352 6.23 14.39 13.76
N PHE A 353 5.42 13.53 14.41
CA PHE A 353 5.96 12.40 15.18
C PHE A 353 6.67 11.38 14.28
N SER A 354 6.17 11.17 13.06
CA SER A 354 6.82 10.30 12.08
C SER A 354 8.19 10.85 11.68
N ILE A 355 8.29 12.16 11.43
CA ILE A 355 9.56 12.83 11.12
C ILE A 355 10.55 12.67 12.27
N LEU A 356 10.11 12.88 13.52
CA LEU A 356 10.95 12.66 14.70
C LEU A 356 11.39 11.19 14.81
N GLY A 357 10.48 10.26 14.55
CA GLY A 357 10.79 8.82 14.49
C GLY A 357 11.85 8.50 13.43
N ILE A 358 11.74 9.08 12.24
CA ILE A 358 12.73 8.95 11.17
C ILE A 358 14.08 9.52 11.64
N ILE A 359 14.12 10.72 12.21
CA ILE A 359 15.36 11.34 12.71
C ILE A 359 16.03 10.45 13.78
N PHE A 360 15.27 9.97 14.77
CA PHE A 360 15.82 9.11 15.82
C PHE A 360 16.24 7.72 15.30
N SER A 361 15.60 7.23 14.25
CA SER A 361 15.92 5.94 13.66
C SER A 361 17.26 5.91 12.95
N ILE A 362 17.83 7.06 12.56
CA ILE A 362 19.15 7.17 11.89
C ILE A 362 20.25 6.49 12.70
N LYS A 363 20.19 6.54 14.04
CA LYS A 363 21.17 5.85 14.91
C LYS A 363 21.19 4.33 14.71
N ASN A 364 20.06 3.74 14.32
CA ASN A 364 19.89 2.32 14.07
C ASN A 364 19.33 2.07 12.65
N TRP A 365 19.74 2.89 11.67
CA TRP A 365 19.13 2.99 10.35
C TRP A 365 19.00 1.65 9.61
N LYS A 366 19.95 0.71 9.84
CA LYS A 366 19.91 -0.64 9.26
C LYS A 366 18.62 -1.41 9.60
N ARG A 367 18.02 -1.18 10.77
CA ARG A 367 16.75 -1.81 11.16
C ARG A 367 15.54 -1.27 10.39
N PHE A 368 15.68 -0.10 9.78
CA PHE A 368 14.60 0.64 9.13
C PHE A 368 14.78 0.75 7.60
N THR A 369 15.77 0.08 7.01
CA THR A 369 16.06 0.23 5.57
C THR A 369 14.88 -0.15 4.68
N PHE A 370 14.11 -1.18 5.04
CA PHE A 370 12.89 -1.54 4.32
C PHE A 370 11.84 -0.41 4.41
N PHE A 371 11.71 0.28 5.54
CA PHE A 371 10.75 1.38 5.66
C PHE A 371 11.19 2.58 4.82
N TYR A 372 12.48 2.95 4.88
CA TYR A 372 13.01 4.02 4.04
C TYR A 372 12.87 3.68 2.56
N GLY A 373 13.23 2.45 2.17
CA GLY A 373 13.13 2.00 0.80
C GLY A 373 11.69 2.03 0.27
N LEU A 374 10.72 1.69 1.12
CA LEU A 374 9.32 1.72 0.75
C LEU A 374 8.80 3.16 0.63
N ILE A 375 9.09 4.02 1.60
CA ILE A 375 8.72 5.45 1.55
C ILE A 375 9.34 6.13 0.33
N LEU A 376 10.64 5.88 0.07
CA LEU A 376 11.36 6.45 -1.07
C LEU A 376 10.83 5.93 -2.40
N SER A 377 10.68 4.62 -2.55
CA SER A 377 10.17 4.03 -3.81
C SER A 377 8.78 4.54 -4.17
N PHE A 378 7.87 4.61 -3.19
CA PHE A 378 6.52 5.12 -3.41
C PHE A 378 6.49 6.62 -3.65
N THR A 379 7.33 7.39 -2.97
CA THR A 379 7.45 8.82 -3.25
C THR A 379 7.92 9.01 -4.69
N ILE A 380 9.05 8.40 -5.07
CA ILE A 380 9.67 8.54 -6.40
C ILE A 380 8.69 8.13 -7.51
N ILE A 381 8.05 6.97 -7.41
CA ILE A 381 7.16 6.51 -8.49
C ILE A 381 5.99 7.48 -8.69
N HIS A 382 5.42 8.05 -7.62
CA HIS A 382 4.32 9.04 -7.70
C HIS A 382 4.79 10.46 -8.02
N LEU A 383 6.11 10.71 -8.11
CA LEU A 383 6.62 11.92 -8.78
C LEU A 383 6.62 11.75 -10.30
N ILE A 384 6.84 10.53 -10.77
CA ILE A 384 6.91 10.19 -12.20
C ILE A 384 5.49 10.03 -12.76
N VAL A 385 4.68 9.16 -12.16
CA VAL A 385 3.28 8.94 -12.58
C VAL A 385 2.32 9.89 -11.84
N TRP A 386 1.02 9.71 -12.01
CA TRP A 386 0.00 10.48 -11.30
C TRP A 386 0.11 10.37 -9.77
N SER A 387 -0.37 11.39 -9.05
CA SER A 387 -0.30 11.45 -7.59
C SER A 387 -1.63 11.87 -6.99
N GLN A 388 -2.10 11.08 -6.02
CA GLN A 388 -3.29 11.32 -5.22
C GLN A 388 -3.03 10.90 -3.78
N ILE A 389 -3.78 11.48 -2.85
CA ILE A 389 -3.63 11.20 -1.42
C ILE A 389 -3.88 9.73 -1.08
N ARG A 390 -4.77 9.04 -1.79
CA ARG A 390 -5.00 7.60 -1.58
C ARG A 390 -3.76 6.74 -1.86
N TYR A 391 -2.85 7.21 -2.71
CA TYR A 391 -1.68 6.43 -3.10
C TYR A 391 -0.57 6.37 -2.05
N ARG A 392 -0.65 7.19 -0.99
CA ARG A 392 0.22 7.07 0.18
C ARG A 392 -0.26 6.04 1.21
N LEU A 393 -1.51 5.55 1.11
CA LEU A 393 -2.05 4.58 2.07
C LEU A 393 -1.13 3.38 2.33
N PRO A 394 -0.50 2.77 1.32
CA PRO A 394 0.35 1.61 1.52
C PRO A 394 1.63 1.92 2.32
N ILE A 395 2.04 3.19 2.38
CA ILE A 395 3.21 3.62 3.16
C ILE A 395 2.86 4.06 4.58
N MET A 396 1.57 4.32 4.85
CA MET A 396 1.11 4.78 6.16
C MET A 396 1.40 3.81 7.32
N PRO A 397 1.36 2.47 7.17
CA PRO A 397 1.77 1.54 8.23
C PRO A 397 3.14 1.89 8.82
N TYR A 398 4.11 2.23 7.97
CA TYR A 398 5.49 2.51 8.37
C TYR A 398 5.63 3.92 8.95
N MET A 399 4.90 4.89 8.40
CA MET A 399 4.80 6.22 9.00
C MET A 399 4.20 6.15 10.41
N ILE A 400 3.16 5.34 10.62
CA ILE A 400 2.56 5.11 11.93
C ILE A 400 3.57 4.47 12.90
N VAL A 401 4.37 3.49 12.44
CA VAL A 401 5.43 2.90 13.27
C VAL A 401 6.52 3.93 13.61
N PHE A 402 6.92 4.79 12.67
CA PHE A 402 7.83 5.90 12.97
C PHE A 402 7.23 6.88 13.97
N ALA A 403 5.96 7.26 13.83
CA ALA A 403 5.28 8.14 14.79
C ALA A 403 5.25 7.54 16.19
N ALA A 404 4.89 6.26 16.30
CA ALA A 404 4.91 5.51 17.55
C ALA A 404 6.32 5.45 18.17
N PHE A 405 7.35 5.26 17.34
CA PHE A 405 8.74 5.27 17.80
C PHE A 405 9.19 6.65 18.28
N GLY A 406 8.89 7.71 17.52
CA GLY A 406 9.21 9.09 17.88
C GLY A 406 8.56 9.50 19.21
N LEU A 407 7.26 9.22 19.36
CA LEU A 407 6.52 9.45 20.60
C LEU A 407 7.10 8.67 21.77
N ASN A 408 7.38 7.37 21.57
CA ASN A 408 7.96 6.53 22.63
C ASN A 408 9.32 7.06 23.08
N PHE A 409 10.17 7.49 22.16
CA PHE A 409 11.49 8.04 22.46
C PHE A 409 11.40 9.32 23.31
N ILE A 410 10.49 10.23 22.97
CA ILE A 410 10.24 11.46 23.75
C ILE A 410 9.81 11.12 25.17
N ILE A 411 8.85 10.21 25.33
CA ILE A 411 8.34 9.80 26.65
C ILE A 411 9.46 9.22 27.52
N GLU A 412 10.28 8.33 26.99
CA GLU A 412 11.39 7.72 27.75
C GLU A 412 12.46 8.76 28.12
N ARG A 413 12.76 9.72 27.23
CA ARG A 413 13.70 10.81 27.52
C ARG A 413 13.17 11.74 28.62
N MET A 414 11.88 12.06 28.62
CA MET A 414 11.25 12.86 29.68
C MET A 414 11.31 12.16 31.03
N LYS A 415 11.07 10.83 31.06
CA LYS A 415 11.20 10.02 32.28
C LYS A 415 12.63 10.03 32.81
N SER A 416 13.64 9.82 31.94
CA SER A 416 15.04 9.83 32.36
C SER A 416 15.48 11.17 32.94
N LEU A 417 15.02 12.29 32.37
CA LEU A 417 15.33 13.62 32.88
C LEU A 417 14.67 13.90 34.23
N ARG A 418 13.44 13.44 34.44
CA ARG A 418 12.75 13.55 35.75
C ARG A 418 13.45 12.73 36.83
N LEU A 419 13.91 11.52 36.51
CA LEU A 419 14.69 10.69 37.43
C LEU A 419 16.04 11.33 37.77
N ALA A 420 16.77 11.84 36.77
CA ALA A 420 18.04 12.53 37.00
C ALA A 420 17.90 13.79 37.88
N LYS A 421 16.76 14.49 37.79
CA LYS A 421 16.46 15.61 38.70
C LYS A 421 16.16 15.17 40.13
N ARG A 422 15.54 14.00 40.33
CA ARG A 422 15.22 13.45 41.66
C ARG A 422 16.41 12.85 42.40
N VAL A 423 17.47 12.45 41.69
CA VAL A 423 18.71 11.90 42.29
C VAL A 423 19.71 13.01 42.65
N LYS A 424 19.49 14.24 42.16
CA LYS A 424 20.30 15.43 42.48
C LYS A 424 19.75 16.26 43.65
N ILE A 425 18.62 15.84 44.23
CA ILE A 425 18.02 16.36 45.48
C ILE A 425 18.17 15.23 46.48
#